data_AF-A0A345PE55-F1
#
_entry.id   AF-A0A345PE55-F1
#
_cell.length_a   1.000
_cell.length_b   1.000
_cell.length_c   1.000
_cell.angle_alpha   90.00
_cell.angle_beta   90.00
_cell.angle_gamma   90.00
#
_symmetry.space_group_name_H-M   'P 1'
#
loop_
_entity.id
_entity.type
_entity.pdbx_description
1 polymer ?
#
loop_
_entity_poly.entity_id
_entity_poly.type
_entity_poly.pdbx_seq_one_letter_code
_entity_poly.pdbx_strand_id
1 'polypeptide(L)' 'MKKQLKSTNEIEIKNEFASVICKRVHTRNGMRLEISSPRLGFSIQLDALALESLTWQDMETFSKFLETPFGTEEDDV' A
#
# COMPACT_ATOMS: atom_id res chain seq x y z
N MET A 1 31.76 -15.30 7.27
CA MET A 1 30.31 -15.41 6.97
C MET A 1 29.81 -14.02 6.57
N LYS A 2 29.65 -13.75 5.27
CA LYS A 2 29.19 -12.44 4.79
C LYS A 2 27.66 -12.40 4.89
N LYS A 3 27.13 -11.65 5.86
CA LYS A 3 25.69 -11.42 5.98
C LYS A 3 25.29 -10.52 4.83
N GLN A 4 24.67 -11.10 3.80
CA GLN A 4 24.18 -10.36 2.65
C GLN A 4 23.00 -9.52 3.12
N LEU A 5 23.21 -8.21 3.26
CA LEU A 5 22.12 -7.25 3.41
C LEU A 5 21.33 -7.29 2.10
N LYS A 6 20.18 -7.97 2.09
CA LYS A 6 19.19 -7.80 1.02
C LYS A 6 18.92 -6.30 0.94
N SER A 7 19.17 -5.67 -0.20
CA SER A 7 18.56 -4.38 -0.48
C SER A 7 17.05 -4.64 -0.53
N THR A 8 16.36 -4.46 0.58
CA THR A 8 14.91 -4.61 0.63
C THR A 8 14.37 -3.48 -0.24
N ASN A 9 13.97 -3.77 -1.48
CA ASN A 9 13.25 -2.84 -2.36
C ASN A 9 11.80 -2.62 -1.87
N GLU A 10 11.63 -2.66 -0.56
CA GLU A 10 10.37 -2.63 0.15
C GLU A 10 10.53 -1.60 1.27
N ILE A 11 9.53 -0.74 1.39
CA ILE A 11 9.43 0.26 2.45
C ILE A 11 8.15 -0.07 3.21
N GLU A 12 8.25 -0.07 4.53
CA GLU A 12 7.11 -0.25 5.40
C GLU A 12 6.63 1.11 5.90
N ILE A 13 5.33 1.38 5.75
CA ILE A 13 4.69 2.61 6.21
C ILE A 13 3.67 2.22 7.27
N LYS A 14 3.77 2.81 8.46
CA LYS A 14 2.89 2.52 9.60
C LYS A 14 2.42 3.78 10.28
N ASN A 15 1.21 3.70 10.81
CA ASN A 15 0.69 4.61 11.83
C ASN A 15 -0.08 3.78 12.88
N GLU A 16 -0.84 4.45 13.75
CA GLU A 16 -1.64 3.83 14.80
C GLU A 16 -2.84 3.03 14.28
N PHE A 17 -3.25 3.23 13.03
CA PHE A 17 -4.44 2.61 12.43
C PHE A 17 -4.10 1.52 11.40
N ALA A 18 -2.94 1.60 10.76
CA ALA A 18 -2.59 0.79 9.60
C ALA A 18 -1.09 0.54 9.48
N SER A 19 -0.76 -0.57 8.82
CA SER A 19 0.60 -0.95 8.46
C SER A 19 0.57 -1.53 7.05
N VAL A 20 1.30 -0.90 6.13
CA VAL A 20 1.40 -1.37 4.73
C VAL A 20 2.86 -1.55 4.32
N ILE A 21 3.09 -2.53 3.45
CA ILE A 21 4.37 -2.77 2.79
C ILE A 21 4.23 -2.32 1.34
N CYS A 22 5.12 -1.41 0.93
CA CYS A 22 5.21 -0.85 -0.40
C CYS A 22 6.45 -1.40 -1.10
N LYS A 23 6.31 -2.02 -2.27
CA LYS A 23 7.45 -2.55 -3.03
C LYS A 23 7.31 -2.38 -4.52
N ARG A 24 8.44 -2.34 -5.22
CA ARG A 24 8.47 -2.36 -6.70
C ARG A 24 8.29 -3.79 -7.20
N VAL A 25 7.34 -3.97 -8.13
CA VAL A 25 7.07 -5.25 -8.79
C VAL A 25 7.28 -5.09 -10.29
N HIS A 26 8.03 -6.02 -10.89
CA HIS A 26 8.22 -6.07 -12.33
C HIS A 26 7.13 -6.96 -12.94
N THR A 27 6.42 -6.43 -13.92
CA THR A 27 5.41 -7.16 -14.70
C THR A 27 5.84 -7.22 -16.17
N ARG A 28 5.15 -8.01 -16.98
CA ARG A 28 5.36 -8.03 -18.44
C ARG A 28 5.08 -6.66 -19.10
N ASN A 29 4.27 -5.82 -18.45
CA ASN A 29 3.84 -4.51 -18.95
C ASN A 29 4.57 -3.35 -18.24
N GLY A 30 5.76 -3.61 -17.70
CA GLY A 30 6.58 -2.63 -16.99
C GLY A 30 6.47 -2.74 -15.46
N MET A 31 6.89 -1.68 -14.78
CA MET A 31 6.96 -1.65 -13.32
C MET A 31 5.62 -1.25 -12.67
N ARG A 32 5.36 -1.78 -11.48
CA ARG A 32 4.24 -1.43 -10.61
C ARG A 32 4.73 -1.14 -9.20
N LEU A 33 4.03 -0.27 -8.49
CA LEU A 33 4.11 -0.16 -7.04
C LEU A 33 3.04 -1.08 -6.46
N GLU A 34 3.45 -2.13 -5.76
CA GLU A 34 2.54 -2.93 -4.94
C GLU A 34 2.46 -2.33 -3.54
N ILE A 35 1.24 -2.10 -3.08
CA ILE A 35 0.93 -1.73 -1.70
C ILE A 35 0.12 -2.89 -1.13
N SER A 36 0.55 -3.41 0.02
CA SER A 36 -0.10 -4.55 0.68
C SER A 36 -0.28 -4.28 2.16
N SER A 37 -1.43 -4.69 2.71
CA SER A 37 -1.68 -4.72 4.16
C SER A 37 -1.48 -6.14 4.66
N PRO A 38 -0.37 -6.45 5.38
CA PRO A 38 -0.13 -7.80 5.88
C PRO A 38 -1.19 -8.27 6.87
N ARG A 39 -1.82 -7.33 7.60
CA ARG A 39 -2.85 -7.64 8.60
C ARG A 39 -4.21 -7.94 7.97
N LEU A 40 -4.59 -7.17 6.95
CA LEU A 40 -5.94 -7.25 6.35
C LEU A 40 -5.97 -8.14 5.10
N GLY A 41 -4.81 -8.55 4.57
CA GLY A 41 -4.72 -9.37 3.36
C GLY A 41 -5.02 -8.63 2.06
N PHE A 42 -5.34 -7.33 2.11
CA PHE A 42 -5.56 -6.51 0.92
C PHE A 42 -4.26 -6.15 0.22
N SER A 43 -4.31 -6.08 -1.11
CA SER A 43 -3.20 -5.58 -1.94
C SER A 43 -3.71 -4.90 -3.20
N ILE A 44 -2.97 -3.89 -3.65
CA ILE A 44 -3.19 -3.19 -4.91
C ILE A 44 -1.85 -2.99 -5.62
N GLN A 45 -1.87 -3.05 -6.96
CA GLN A 45 -0.73 -2.71 -7.81
C GLN A 45 -1.07 -1.49 -8.66
N LEU A 46 -0.24 -0.45 -8.56
CA LEU A 46 -0.43 0.82 -9.25
C LEU A 46 0.68 1.02 -10.28
N ASP A 47 0.31 1.42 -11.50
CA ASP A 47 1.26 1.87 -12.50
C ASP A 47 1.53 3.37 -12.41
N ALA A 48 2.40 3.88 -13.28
CA ALA A 48 2.78 5.28 -13.26
C ALA A 48 1.59 6.22 -13.50
N LEU A 49 0.66 5.85 -14.38
CA LEU A 49 -0.52 6.68 -14.69
C LEU A 49 -1.51 6.68 -13.52
N ALA A 50 -1.73 5.52 -12.90
CA ALA A 50 -2.55 5.43 -11.70
C ALA A 50 -1.98 6.28 -10.57
N LEU A 51 -0.66 6.25 -10.36
CA LEU A 51 0.00 7.11 -9.36
C LEU A 51 -0.11 8.60 -9.69
N GLU A 52 0.08 8.98 -10.96
CA GLU A 52 -0.10 10.36 -11.41
C GLU A 52 -1.54 10.84 -11.17
N SER A 53 -2.53 10.00 -11.45
CA SER A 53 -3.94 10.34 -11.25
C SER A 53 -4.28 10.70 -9.80
N LEU A 54 -3.59 10.11 -8.81
CA LEU A 54 -3.75 10.44 -7.39
C LEU A 54 -3.31 11.88 -7.10
N THR A 55 -2.35 12.41 -7.85
CA THR A 55 -1.85 13.79 -7.68
C THR A 55 -2.84 14.85 -8.17
N TRP A 56 -3.82 14.44 -8.98
CA TRP A 56 -4.87 15.33 -9.48
C TRP A 56 -6.11 15.36 -8.58
N GLN A 57 -6.19 14.47 -7.59
CA GLN A 57 -7.32 14.40 -6.68
C GLN A 57 -7.22 15.49 -5.60
N ASP A 58 -8.37 15.94 -5.13
CA ASP A 58 -8.46 16.82 -3.97
C ASP A 58 -8.46 16.05 -2.64
N MET A 59 -8.29 16.77 -1.54
CA MET A 59 -8.35 16.18 -0.18
C MET A 59 -9.73 15.58 0.14
N GLU A 60 -10.79 16.08 -0.48
CA GLU A 60 -12.14 15.55 -0.29
C GLU A 60 -12.24 14.10 -0.81
N THR A 61 -11.63 13.82 -1.97
CA THR A 61 -11.57 12.47 -2.54
C THR A 61 -10.90 11.48 -1.60
N PHE A 62 -9.76 11.86 -1.02
CA PHE A 62 -9.07 10.99 -0.05
C PHE A 62 -9.85 10.80 1.25
N SER A 63 -10.59 11.82 1.68
CA SER A 63 -11.44 11.74 2.88
C SER A 63 -12.54 10.68 2.69
N LYS A 64 -13.14 10.62 1.50
CA LYS A 64 -14.15 9.60 1.15
C LYS A 64 -13.61 8.16 1.22
N PHE A 65 -12.34 7.94 0.91
CA PHE A 65 -11.72 6.61 1.04
C PHE A 65 -11.61 6.13 2.50
N LEU A 66 -11.66 7.06 3.46
CA LEU A 66 -11.57 6.75 4.89
C LEU A 66 -12.94 6.62 5.56
N GLU A 67 -14.05 6.98 4.88
CA GLU A 67 -15.40 6.93 5.44
C GLU A 67 -15.85 5.51 5.80
N THR A 68 -15.37 4.49 5.08
CA THR A 68 -15.59 3.08 5.42
C THR A 68 -14.23 2.43 5.71
N PRO A 69 -13.73 2.51 6.95
CA PRO A 69 -12.44 1.94 7.29
C PRO A 69 -12.51 0.41 7.18
N PHE A 70 -11.59 -0.18 6.42
CA PHE A 70 -11.44 -1.64 6.30
C PHE A 70 -10.75 -2.28 7.53
N GLY A 71 -10.73 -1.60 8.69
CA GLY A 71 -9.95 -1.95 9.88
C GLY A 71 -10.82 -2.36 11.07
N THR A 72 -10.57 -3.60 11.54
CA THR A 72 -11.23 -4.36 12.63
C THR A 72 -12.69 -3.97 12.86
N GLU A 73 -13.61 -4.69 12.23
CA GLU A 73 -14.78 -5.13 12.99
C GLU A 73 -14.18 -5.78 14.25
N GLU A 74 -14.24 -5.07 15.39
CA GLU A 74 -14.20 -5.79 16.65
C GLU A 74 -15.34 -6.80 16.49
N ASP A 75 -15.00 -8.09 16.47
CA ASP A 75 -15.99 -9.14 16.61
C ASP A 75 -16.81 -8.76 17.85
N ASP A 76 -18.02 -8.24 17.64
CA ASP A 76 -19.01 -7.97 18.68
C ASP A 76 -19.27 -9.31 19.38
N VAL A 77 -18.54 -9.56 20.48
CA VAL A 77 -18.73 -10.67 21.43
C VAL A 77 -19.57 -10.23 22.62
#